data_AF-A0A950U1I9-F1
#
_entry.id   AF-A0A950U1I9-F1
#
_cell.length_a   1.000
_cell.length_b   1.000
_cell.length_c   1.000
_cell.angle_alpha   90.00
_cell.angle_beta   90.00
_cell.angle_gamma   90.00
#
_symmetry.space_group_name_H-M   'P 1'
#
loop_
_entity.id
_entity.type
_entity.pdbx_description
1 polymer ?
#
loop_
_entity_poly.entity_id
_entity_poly.type
_entity_poly.pdbx_seq_one_letter_code
_entity_poly.pdbx_strand_id
1 'polypeptide(L)'
;MQTSDSPLFTPTEAAVLTRLSLKAVNNAIDKKTVPATSGRRAGHATRLLDLRALMSLALERRLADRMVPGLRRELFDALTDAQRSTVSLEGGLIKVDLREPRRELAAALRELRRARQLVVTDPEILGGEPVFRGTRVPVHAIAVQLAEGENEAGLRQAYPRLTSEMVRLAPLYAAAYPSRGRPRTQPWHGAAPVRRMRRKLATLGAG
;
A
#
# COMPACT_ATOMS: atom_id res chain seq x y z
N MET A 1 6.37 -24.96 17.87
CA MET A 1 5.07 -25.39 17.31
C MET A 1 4.69 -24.38 16.21
N GLN A 2 4.86 -24.79 14.96
CA GLN A 2 4.61 -24.09 13.67
C GLN A 2 4.39 -22.55 13.74
N THR A 3 5.47 -21.78 13.62
CA THR A 3 5.39 -20.37 13.20
C THR A 3 5.13 -20.35 11.70
N SER A 4 3.87 -20.54 11.32
CA SER A 4 3.41 -20.28 9.96
C SER A 4 3.85 -18.87 9.56
N ASP A 5 4.63 -18.77 8.48
CA ASP A 5 5.12 -17.51 7.90
C ASP A 5 3.91 -16.64 7.54
N SER A 6 3.42 -15.88 8.53
CA SER A 6 2.19 -15.13 8.42
C SER A 6 2.49 -13.93 7.53
N PRO A 7 1.71 -13.68 6.47
CA PRO A 7 2.02 -12.63 5.53
C PRO A 7 2.08 -11.29 6.26
N LEU A 8 3.21 -10.60 6.08
CA LEU A 8 3.46 -9.28 6.65
C LEU A 8 3.22 -8.18 5.62
N PHE A 9 2.65 -7.08 6.10
CA PHE A 9 2.22 -5.94 5.28
C PHE A 9 2.85 -4.65 5.79
N THR A 10 3.29 -3.79 4.88
CA THR A 10 3.72 -2.42 5.22
C THR A 10 2.53 -1.55 5.64
N PRO A 11 2.74 -0.38 6.29
CA PRO A 11 1.65 0.49 6.69
C PRO A 11 0.85 1.02 5.48
N THR A 12 1.53 1.20 4.33
CA THR A 12 0.88 1.59 3.08
C THR A 12 0.00 0.48 2.50
N GLU A 13 0.50 -0.76 2.47
CA GLU A 13 -0.32 -1.91 2.07
C GLU A 13 -1.50 -2.09 3.03
N ALA A 14 -1.28 -1.94 4.33
CA ALA A 14 -2.33 -2.01 5.34
C ALA A 14 -3.41 -0.94 5.11
N ALA A 15 -3.02 0.31 4.86
CA ALA A 15 -3.96 1.40 4.56
C ALA A 15 -4.87 1.07 3.38
N VAL A 16 -4.31 0.52 2.30
CA VAL A 16 -5.08 0.08 1.12
C VAL A 16 -6.02 -1.09 1.47
N LEU A 17 -5.49 -2.11 2.14
CA LEU A 17 -6.25 -3.32 2.49
C LEU A 17 -7.40 -3.04 3.45
N THR A 18 -7.22 -2.12 4.40
CA THR A 18 -8.21 -1.76 5.40
C THR A 18 -9.05 -0.56 4.99
N ARG A 19 -8.75 0.06 3.84
CA ARG A 19 -9.35 1.30 3.33
C ARG A 19 -9.30 2.45 4.34
N LEU A 20 -8.22 2.51 5.11
CA LEU A 20 -7.93 3.60 6.04
C LEU A 20 -6.93 4.56 5.41
N SER A 21 -6.88 5.79 5.91
CA SER A 21 -5.77 6.68 5.57
C SER A 21 -4.46 6.13 6.14
N LEU A 22 -3.34 6.36 5.45
CA LEU A 22 -2.01 6.02 5.95
C LEU A 22 -1.72 6.68 7.32
N LYS A 23 -2.24 7.90 7.53
CA LYS A 23 -2.15 8.61 8.81
C LYS A 23 -2.85 7.85 9.94
N ALA A 24 -4.05 7.31 9.69
CA ALA A 24 -4.78 6.53 10.69
C ALA A 24 -4.02 5.25 11.07
N VAL A 25 -3.48 4.52 10.08
CA VAL A 25 -2.66 3.33 10.32
C VAL A 25 -1.41 3.66 11.13
N ASN A 26 -0.67 4.72 10.78
CA ASN A 26 0.50 5.14 11.53
C ASN A 26 0.15 5.56 12.97
N ASN A 27 -0.95 6.29 13.16
CA ASN A 27 -1.42 6.66 14.49
C ASN A 27 -1.76 5.44 15.36
N ALA A 28 -2.37 4.40 14.78
CA ALA A 28 -2.68 3.16 15.50
C ALA A 28 -1.40 2.44 15.94
N ILE A 29 -0.37 2.42 15.09
CA ILE A 29 0.93 1.87 15.44
C ILE A 29 1.60 2.70 16.53
N ASP A 30 1.65 4.03 16.38
CA ASP A 30 2.33 4.94 17.31
C ASP A 30 1.66 4.95 18.70
N LYS A 31 0.34 4.84 18.76
CA LYS A 31 -0.43 4.72 20.01
C LYS A 31 -0.41 3.31 20.61
N LYS A 32 0.28 2.36 19.97
CA LYS A 32 0.35 0.94 20.37
C LYS A 32 -1.05 0.33 20.55
N THR A 33 -1.99 0.70 19.69
CA THR A 33 -3.30 0.01 19.62
C THR A 33 -3.21 -1.20 18.71
N VAL A 34 -2.26 -1.19 17.78
CA VAL A 34 -1.97 -2.31 16.87
C VAL A 34 -0.47 -2.59 16.89
N PRO A 35 -0.03 -3.83 17.15
CA PRO A 35 1.38 -4.16 17.11
C PRO A 35 1.91 -4.15 15.67
N ALA A 36 3.15 -3.70 15.52
CA ALA A 36 3.92 -3.82 14.30
C ALA A 36 5.34 -4.27 14.65
N THR A 37 5.90 -5.15 13.82
CA THR A 37 7.29 -5.58 13.97
C THR A 37 8.20 -4.74 13.07
N SER A 38 9.43 -4.48 13.53
CA SER A 38 10.45 -3.89 12.66
C SER A 38 10.89 -4.93 11.62
N GLY A 39 11.05 -4.48 10.38
CA GLY A 39 11.52 -5.33 9.28
C GLY A 39 12.06 -4.51 8.12
N ARG A 40 12.25 -5.16 6.97
CA ARG A 40 12.68 -4.49 5.73
C ARG A 40 11.76 -4.84 4.57
N ARG A 41 11.50 -3.86 3.71
CA ARG A 41 10.78 -4.06 2.43
C ARG A 41 11.57 -3.39 1.31
N ALA A 42 11.91 -4.15 0.27
CA ALA A 42 12.69 -3.66 -0.87
C ALA A 42 13.93 -2.84 -0.43
N GLY A 43 14.70 -3.40 0.51
CA GLY A 43 15.95 -2.85 1.07
C GLY A 43 15.78 -1.86 2.23
N HIS A 44 14.59 -1.32 2.47
CA HIS A 44 14.38 -0.21 3.41
C HIS A 44 13.77 -0.68 4.73
N ALA A 45 14.24 -0.14 5.85
CA ALA A 45 13.63 -0.38 7.16
C ALA A 45 12.19 0.13 7.19
N THR A 46 11.27 -0.70 7.64
CA THR A 46 9.85 -0.35 7.76
C THR A 46 9.19 -1.13 8.89
N ARG A 47 8.00 -0.68 9.29
CA ARG A 47 7.12 -1.38 10.23
C ARG A 47 6.27 -2.39 9.45
N LEU A 48 6.05 -3.57 10.00
CA LEU A 48 5.32 -4.65 9.35
C LEU A 48 4.16 -5.10 10.25
N LEU A 49 2.99 -5.24 9.66
CA LEU A 49 1.74 -5.62 10.31
C LEU A 49 1.34 -7.03 9.87
N ASP A 50 0.83 -7.83 10.79
CA ASP A 50 0.30 -9.17 10.51
C ASP A 50 -1.21 -9.11 10.16
N LEU A 51 -1.81 -10.26 9.91
CA LEU A 51 -3.24 -10.34 9.56
C LEU A 51 -4.17 -9.88 10.70
N ARG A 52 -3.78 -10.09 11.96
CA ARG A 52 -4.58 -9.67 13.14
C ARG A 52 -4.61 -8.15 13.23
N ALA A 53 -3.47 -7.51 12.97
CA ALA A 53 -3.34 -6.07 12.88
C ALA A 53 -4.24 -5.49 11.78
N LEU A 54 -4.26 -6.11 10.59
CA LEU A 54 -5.19 -5.71 9.53
C LEU A 54 -6.66 -5.88 9.92
N MET A 55 -7.00 -6.98 10.62
CA MET A 55 -8.37 -7.22 11.09
C MET A 55 -8.82 -6.15 12.09
N SER A 56 -7.97 -5.83 13.06
CA SER A 56 -8.23 -4.79 14.05
C SER A 56 -8.47 -3.43 13.39
N LEU A 57 -7.61 -3.06 12.43
CA LEU A 57 -7.75 -1.83 11.66
C LEU A 57 -9.03 -1.80 10.80
N ALA A 58 -9.38 -2.93 10.17
CA ALA A 58 -10.59 -3.04 9.36
C ALA A 58 -11.87 -2.87 10.20
N LEU A 59 -11.86 -3.36 11.45
CA LEU A 59 -12.94 -3.17 12.42
C LEU A 59 -13.03 -1.72 12.90
N GLU A 60 -11.88 -1.11 13.18
CA GLU A 60 -11.79 0.29 13.63
C GLU A 60 -12.46 1.25 12.62
N ARG A 61 -12.29 1.00 11.31
CA ARG A 61 -13.00 1.73 10.25
C ARG A 61 -14.51 1.68 10.43
N ARG A 62 -15.06 0.50 10.73
CA ARG A 62 -16.51 0.28 10.87
C ARG A 62 -17.06 0.91 12.13
N LEU A 63 -16.26 0.97 13.19
CA LEU A 63 -16.63 1.63 14.44
C LEU A 63 -16.33 3.15 14.44
N ALA A 64 -15.88 3.70 13.30
CA ALA A 64 -15.77 5.14 13.01
C ALA A 64 -15.17 5.98 14.15
N ASP A 65 -14.05 5.52 14.71
CA ASP A 65 -13.35 6.16 15.83
C ASP A 65 -14.15 6.30 17.15
N ARG A 66 -15.35 5.71 17.25
CA ARG A 66 -16.15 5.66 18.49
C ARG A 66 -15.53 4.77 19.57
N MET A 67 -14.47 4.03 19.24
CA MET A 67 -13.77 3.17 20.18
C MET A 67 -12.72 3.94 20.99
N VAL A 68 -12.83 3.82 22.31
CA VAL A 68 -11.81 4.24 23.29
C VAL A 68 -10.53 3.41 23.08
N PRO A 69 -9.32 3.96 23.30
CA PRO A 69 -8.06 3.24 23.13
C PRO A 69 -7.95 1.91 23.91
N GLY A 70 -8.56 1.81 25.10
CA GLY A 70 -8.60 0.56 25.89
C GLY A 70 -9.34 -0.56 25.16
N LEU A 71 -10.53 -0.26 24.66
CA LEU A 71 -11.36 -1.18 23.89
C LEU A 71 -10.69 -1.63 22.57
N ARG A 72 -9.87 -0.76 21.96
CA ARG A 72 -9.08 -1.12 20.76
C ARG A 72 -8.04 -2.21 21.08
N ARG A 73 -7.37 -2.13 22.23
CA ARG A 73 -6.40 -3.15 22.67
C ARG A 73 -7.09 -4.45 23.04
N GLU A 74 -8.17 -4.37 23.81
CA GLU A 74 -8.98 -5.55 24.17
C GLU A 74 -9.49 -6.27 22.91
N LEU A 75 -9.96 -5.51 21.91
CA LEU A 75 -10.36 -6.07 20.62
C LEU A 75 -9.19 -6.79 19.94
N PHE A 76 -8.02 -6.15 19.87
CA PHE A 76 -6.84 -6.77 19.29
C PHE A 76 -6.46 -8.08 19.99
N ASP A 77 -6.45 -8.07 21.32
CA ASP A 77 -6.12 -9.26 22.13
C ASP A 77 -7.15 -10.38 21.93
N ALA A 78 -8.43 -10.02 21.79
CA ALA A 78 -9.51 -10.96 21.48
C ALA A 78 -9.42 -11.56 20.06
N LEU A 79 -8.70 -10.91 19.13
CA LEU A 79 -8.44 -11.41 17.77
C LEU A 79 -7.35 -12.49 17.69
N THR A 80 -6.81 -12.93 18.83
CA THR A 80 -5.84 -14.04 18.90
C THR A 80 -6.37 -15.34 18.32
N ASP A 81 -7.68 -15.60 18.41
CA ASP A 81 -8.35 -16.75 17.79
C ASP A 81 -8.95 -16.36 16.43
N ALA A 82 -8.22 -16.67 15.36
CA ALA A 82 -8.61 -16.37 13.98
C ALA A 82 -9.86 -17.15 13.50
N GLN A 83 -10.35 -18.16 14.25
CA GLN A 83 -11.49 -18.96 13.82
C GLN A 83 -12.84 -18.37 14.25
N ARG A 84 -12.91 -17.65 15.38
CA ARG A 84 -14.20 -17.18 15.93
C ARG A 84 -14.88 -16.15 15.05
N SER A 85 -16.13 -16.37 14.64
CA SER A 85 -16.89 -15.39 13.85
C SER A 85 -17.35 -14.16 14.64
N THR A 86 -17.18 -14.19 15.97
CA THR A 86 -17.63 -13.13 16.87
C THR A 86 -16.60 -13.00 17.99
N VAL A 87 -16.31 -11.76 18.39
CA VAL A 87 -15.52 -11.47 19.59
C VAL A 87 -16.37 -10.71 20.60
N SER A 88 -16.17 -11.04 21.87
CA SER A 88 -16.85 -10.41 22.99
C SER A 88 -15.90 -9.44 23.66
N LEU A 89 -16.33 -8.21 23.90
CA LEU A 89 -15.60 -7.16 24.60
C LEU A 89 -16.36 -6.73 25.85
N GLU A 90 -15.71 -6.01 26.76
CA GLU A 90 -16.29 -5.47 28.00
C GLU A 90 -17.00 -6.59 28.79
N GLY A 91 -16.32 -7.72 28.97
CA GLY A 91 -16.88 -8.86 29.71
C GLY A 91 -18.09 -9.53 29.05
N GLY A 92 -18.34 -9.31 27.75
CA GLY A 92 -19.46 -9.89 27.01
C GLY A 92 -20.63 -8.95 26.76
N LEU A 93 -20.54 -7.71 27.22
CA LEU A 93 -21.54 -6.67 26.96
C LEU A 93 -21.62 -6.30 25.47
N ILE A 94 -20.47 -6.35 24.78
CA ILE A 94 -20.37 -5.99 23.36
C ILE A 94 -19.96 -7.21 22.57
N LYS A 95 -20.79 -7.62 21.61
CA LYS A 95 -20.45 -8.66 20.63
C LYS A 95 -20.17 -8.02 19.28
N VAL A 96 -18.97 -8.24 18.75
CA VAL A 96 -18.55 -7.74 17.45
C VAL A 96 -18.53 -8.89 16.46
N ASP A 97 -19.34 -8.79 15.41
CA ASP A 97 -19.34 -9.75 14.30
C ASP A 97 -18.12 -9.52 13.39
N LEU A 98 -17.36 -10.59 13.15
CA LEU A 98 -16.15 -10.60 12.33
C LEU A 98 -16.35 -11.14 10.91
N ARG A 99 -17.53 -11.68 10.58
CA ARG A 99 -17.81 -12.33 9.29
C ARG A 99 -17.65 -11.36 8.13
N GLU A 100 -18.30 -10.21 8.19
CA GLU A 100 -18.20 -9.22 7.11
C GLU A 100 -16.81 -8.57 7.03
N PRO A 101 -16.20 -8.09 8.14
CA PRO A 101 -14.81 -7.60 8.12
C PRO A 101 -13.83 -8.60 7.52
N ARG A 102 -13.97 -9.90 7.86
CA ARG A 102 -13.16 -10.97 7.27
C ARG A 102 -13.41 -11.14 5.79
N ARG A 103 -14.67 -11.14 5.34
CA ARG A 103 -15.02 -11.27 3.92
C ARG A 103 -14.44 -10.12 3.11
N GLU A 104 -14.58 -8.89 3.61
CA GLU A 104 -14.02 -7.67 2.99
C GLU A 104 -12.50 -7.73 2.92
N LEU A 105 -11.83 -8.03 4.03
CA LEU A 105 -10.37 -8.11 4.07
C LEU A 105 -9.84 -9.22 3.17
N ALA A 106 -10.50 -10.39 3.16
CA ALA A 106 -10.13 -11.50 2.28
C ALA A 106 -10.30 -11.11 0.80
N ALA A 107 -11.33 -10.35 0.44
CA ALA A 107 -11.51 -9.83 -0.91
C ALA A 107 -10.39 -8.85 -1.29
N ALA A 108 -10.11 -7.87 -0.44
CA ALA A 108 -9.03 -6.91 -0.66
C ALA A 108 -7.65 -7.58 -0.80
N LEU A 109 -7.36 -8.59 0.03
CA LEU A 109 -6.14 -9.39 -0.07
C LEU A 109 -6.03 -10.15 -1.39
N ARG A 110 -7.15 -10.71 -1.90
CA ARG A 110 -7.17 -11.38 -3.21
C ARG A 110 -6.92 -10.39 -4.35
N GLU A 111 -7.54 -9.22 -4.31
CA GLU A 111 -7.34 -8.18 -5.32
C GLU A 111 -5.90 -7.67 -5.33
N LEU A 112 -5.33 -7.36 -4.16
CA LEU A 112 -3.93 -6.93 -4.07
C LEU A 112 -2.97 -8.02 -4.57
N ARG A 113 -3.25 -9.31 -4.26
CA ARG A 113 -2.44 -10.43 -4.78
C ARG A 113 -2.50 -10.51 -6.30
N ARG A 114 -3.70 -10.38 -6.91
CA ARG A 114 -3.85 -10.35 -8.37
C ARG A 114 -3.12 -9.17 -9.00
N ALA A 115 -3.28 -7.98 -8.42
CA ALA A 115 -2.58 -6.77 -8.87
C ALA A 115 -1.06 -6.99 -8.90
N ARG A 116 -0.48 -7.59 -7.83
CA ARG A 116 0.95 -7.91 -7.79
C ARG A 116 1.40 -8.93 -8.84
N GLN A 117 0.56 -9.91 -9.18
CA GLN A 117 0.91 -10.94 -10.19
C GLN A 117 1.01 -10.36 -11.61
N LEU A 118 0.23 -9.32 -11.89
CA LEU A 118 0.22 -8.61 -13.17
C LEU A 118 1.44 -7.69 -13.35
N VAL A 119 2.20 -7.43 -12.29
CA VAL A 119 3.31 -6.48 -12.30
C VAL A 119 4.64 -7.21 -12.17
N VAL A 120 5.64 -6.71 -12.89
CA VAL A 120 7.03 -7.14 -12.78
C VAL A 120 7.91 -5.92 -12.57
N THR A 121 8.94 -6.10 -11.74
CA THR A 121 9.98 -5.10 -11.49
C THR A 121 11.31 -5.75 -11.81
N ASP A 122 12.00 -5.23 -12.81
CA ASP A 122 13.26 -5.77 -13.30
C ASP A 122 14.19 -4.59 -13.62
N PRO A 123 15.41 -4.52 -13.03
CA PRO A 123 16.38 -3.47 -13.35
C PRO A 123 16.68 -3.32 -14.85
N GLU A 124 16.57 -4.40 -15.62
CA GLU A 124 16.79 -4.41 -17.08
C GLU A 124 15.60 -3.83 -17.85
N ILE A 125 14.43 -3.71 -17.22
CA ILE A 125 13.20 -3.17 -17.82
C ILE A 125 12.88 -1.82 -17.18
N LEU A 126 13.04 -0.74 -17.96
CA LEU A 126 12.81 0.63 -17.51
C LEU A 126 13.51 0.97 -16.17
N GLY A 127 14.70 0.41 -15.94
CA GLY A 127 15.49 0.71 -14.75
C GLY A 127 14.88 0.20 -13.44
N GLY A 128 14.02 -0.81 -13.48
CA GLY A 128 13.33 -1.34 -12.30
C GLY A 128 12.02 -0.62 -11.96
N GLU A 129 11.48 0.19 -12.87
CA GLU A 129 10.13 0.72 -12.71
C GLU A 129 9.10 -0.42 -12.77
N PRO A 130 8.09 -0.45 -11.87
CA PRO A 130 7.01 -1.44 -11.95
C PRO A 130 6.22 -1.32 -13.27
N VAL A 131 6.27 -2.37 -14.09
CA VAL A 131 5.58 -2.45 -15.38
C VAL A 131 4.59 -3.62 -15.41
N PHE A 132 3.56 -3.52 -16.25
CA PHE A 132 2.70 -4.67 -16.50
C PHE A 132 3.45 -5.79 -17.22
N ARG A 133 3.34 -7.01 -16.72
CA ARG A 133 3.96 -8.22 -17.27
C ARG A 133 3.64 -8.37 -18.76
N GLY A 134 4.67 -8.62 -19.57
CA GLY A 134 4.54 -8.73 -21.03
C GLY A 134 4.47 -7.39 -21.78
N THR A 135 4.65 -6.28 -21.07
CA THR A 135 4.65 -4.92 -21.62
C THR A 135 5.82 -4.10 -21.07
N ARG A 136 6.07 -2.94 -21.66
CA ARG A 136 6.91 -1.87 -21.09
C ARG A 136 6.06 -0.69 -20.61
N VAL A 137 4.82 -0.94 -20.21
CA VAL A 137 3.87 0.09 -19.78
C VAL A 137 3.96 0.22 -18.25
N PRO A 138 4.39 1.37 -17.70
CA PRO A 138 4.47 1.59 -16.27
C PRO A 138 3.09 1.56 -15.61
N VAL A 139 2.97 0.84 -14.50
CA VAL A 139 1.70 0.70 -13.77
C VAL A 139 1.26 2.05 -13.20
N HIS A 140 2.21 2.81 -12.68
CA HIS A 140 1.96 4.14 -12.10
C HIS A 140 1.48 5.14 -13.16
N ALA A 141 1.98 5.07 -14.39
CA ALA A 141 1.53 5.93 -15.47
C ALA A 141 0.06 5.70 -15.83
N ILE A 142 -0.38 4.43 -15.84
CA ILE A 142 -1.79 4.08 -16.08
C ILE A 142 -2.67 4.53 -14.91
N ALA A 143 -2.22 4.35 -13.67
CA ALA A 143 -2.96 4.81 -12.50
C ALA A 143 -3.14 6.34 -12.48
N VAL A 144 -2.13 7.11 -12.90
CA VAL A 144 -2.21 8.57 -13.01
C VAL A 144 -3.19 8.99 -14.11
N GLN A 145 -3.10 8.42 -15.31
CA GLN A 145 -4.03 8.73 -16.41
C GLN A 145 -5.49 8.45 -16.01
N LEU A 146 -5.75 7.33 -15.32
CA LEU A 146 -7.09 7.04 -14.78
C LEU A 146 -7.55 8.10 -13.77
N ALA A 147 -6.65 8.59 -12.91
CA ALA A 147 -6.97 9.65 -11.95
C ALA A 147 -7.22 11.01 -12.63
N GLU A 148 -6.63 11.24 -13.80
CA GLU A 148 -6.84 12.42 -14.65
C GLU A 148 -8.14 12.35 -15.48
N GLY A 149 -8.87 11.23 -15.40
CA GLY A 149 -10.17 11.05 -16.05
C GLY A 149 -10.12 10.28 -17.37
N GLU A 150 -8.97 9.72 -17.75
CA GLU A 150 -8.88 8.82 -18.90
C GLU A 150 -9.71 7.56 -18.66
N ASN A 151 -10.37 7.04 -19.70
CA ASN A 151 -11.21 5.85 -19.58
C ASN A 151 -10.49 4.59 -20.06
N GLU A 152 -11.02 3.42 -19.69
CA GLU A 152 -10.41 2.14 -20.04
C GLU A 152 -10.27 1.93 -21.56
N ALA A 153 -11.26 2.37 -22.34
CA ALA A 153 -11.24 2.18 -23.79
C ALA A 153 -10.10 2.98 -24.45
N GLY A 154 -9.92 4.24 -24.04
CA GLY A 154 -8.83 5.10 -24.51
C GLY A 154 -7.47 4.55 -24.14
N LEU A 155 -7.29 4.09 -22.90
CA LEU A 155 -6.04 3.44 -22.47
C LEU A 155 -5.72 2.17 -23.26
N ARG A 156 -6.73 1.34 -23.56
CA ARG A 156 -6.51 0.12 -24.34
C ARG A 156 -6.29 0.41 -25.82
N GLN A 157 -6.81 1.51 -26.35
CA GLN A 157 -6.48 1.99 -27.70
C GLN A 157 -5.03 2.48 -27.77
N ALA A 158 -4.58 3.27 -26.79
CA ALA A 158 -3.21 3.77 -26.71
C ALA A 158 -2.20 2.65 -26.41
N TYR A 159 -2.59 1.67 -25.60
CA TYR A 159 -1.76 0.53 -25.20
C TYR A 159 -2.48 -0.81 -25.47
N PRO A 160 -2.44 -1.34 -26.71
CA PRO A 160 -3.21 -2.52 -27.11
C PRO A 160 -2.94 -3.81 -26.31
N ARG A 161 -1.81 -3.88 -25.61
CA ARG A 161 -1.45 -5.02 -24.75
C ARG A 161 -2.06 -4.93 -23.35
N LEU A 162 -2.70 -3.83 -22.99
CA LEU A 162 -3.38 -3.71 -21.70
C LEU A 162 -4.68 -4.52 -21.69
N THR A 163 -4.84 -5.30 -20.62
CA THR A 163 -6.09 -5.99 -20.32
C THR A 163 -6.97 -5.12 -19.42
N SER A 164 -8.28 -5.36 -19.45
CA SER A 164 -9.22 -4.72 -18.53
C SER A 164 -8.84 -4.92 -17.06
N GLU A 165 -8.28 -6.08 -16.71
CA GLU A 165 -7.83 -6.34 -15.35
C GLU A 165 -6.61 -5.49 -14.96
N MET A 166 -5.64 -5.31 -15.88
CA MET A 166 -4.48 -4.44 -15.66
C MET A 166 -4.91 -3.00 -15.40
N VAL A 167 -5.82 -2.46 -16.22
CA VAL A 167 -6.35 -1.10 -16.05
C VAL A 167 -7.09 -0.97 -14.72
N ARG A 168 -8.01 -1.89 -14.42
CA ARG A 168 -8.82 -1.86 -13.20
C ARG A 168 -7.98 -1.96 -11.92
N LEU A 169 -6.93 -2.77 -11.90
CA LEU A 169 -6.09 -2.99 -10.72
C LEU A 169 -4.91 -2.02 -10.62
N ALA A 170 -4.64 -1.19 -11.63
CA ALA A 170 -3.54 -0.22 -11.62
C ALA A 170 -3.62 0.75 -10.42
N PRO A 171 -4.79 1.36 -10.11
CA PRO A 171 -4.90 2.29 -8.98
C PRO A 171 -4.65 1.60 -7.63
N LEU A 172 -5.14 0.37 -7.47
CA LEU A 172 -4.93 -0.44 -6.26
C LEU A 172 -3.44 -0.71 -6.05
N TYR A 173 -2.73 -1.12 -7.10
CA TYR A 173 -1.28 -1.34 -7.05
C TYR A 173 -0.54 -0.04 -6.71
N ALA A 174 -0.86 1.05 -7.42
CA ALA A 174 -0.21 2.34 -7.22
C ALA A 174 -0.41 2.90 -5.80
N ALA A 175 -1.59 2.69 -5.21
CA ALA A 175 -1.85 3.08 -3.82
C ALA A 175 -1.06 2.23 -2.81
N ALA A 176 -0.91 0.93 -3.05
CA ALA A 176 -0.21 0.02 -2.15
C ALA A 176 1.32 0.14 -2.24
N TYR A 177 1.81 0.51 -3.43
CA TYR A 177 3.22 0.62 -3.78
C TYR A 177 3.54 1.98 -4.39
N PRO A 178 3.35 3.10 -3.67
CA PRO A 178 3.51 4.43 -4.25
C PRO A 178 4.91 4.61 -4.84
N SER A 179 5.00 5.27 -6.00
CA SER A 179 6.26 5.61 -6.64
C SER A 179 7.17 6.29 -5.63
N ARG A 180 8.39 5.78 -5.50
CA ARG A 180 9.38 6.41 -4.64
C ARG A 180 9.70 7.78 -5.24
N GLY A 181 9.41 8.84 -4.50
CA GLY A 181 9.89 10.17 -4.85
C GLY A 181 11.42 10.15 -4.99
N ARG A 182 11.97 11.21 -5.61
CA ARG A 182 13.43 11.39 -5.72
C ARG A 182 14.07 11.10 -4.36
N PRO A 183 15.09 10.20 -4.27
CA PRO A 183 15.77 9.93 -3.02
C PRO A 183 16.16 11.25 -2.34
N ARG A 184 15.83 11.40 -1.04
CA ARG A 184 16.13 12.63 -0.29
C ARG A 184 17.62 12.98 -0.36
N THR A 185 18.47 11.98 -0.50
CA THR A 185 19.89 12.11 -0.82
C THR A 185 20.14 11.43 -2.15
N GLN A 186 20.48 12.21 -3.17
CA GLN A 186 20.92 11.66 -4.45
C GLN A 186 22.25 10.91 -4.26
N PRO A 187 22.46 9.77 -4.93
CA PRO A 187 23.68 8.96 -4.77
C PRO A 187 24.97 9.68 -5.17
N TRP A 188 24.87 10.78 -5.93
CA TRP A 188 25.98 11.66 -6.27
C TRP A 188 26.17 12.85 -5.32
N HIS A 189 25.35 12.99 -4.27
CA HIS A 189 25.64 13.96 -3.21
C HIS A 189 26.91 13.54 -2.48
N GLY A 190 27.97 14.33 -2.62
CA GLY A 190 29.31 14.06 -2.08
C GLY A 190 30.34 13.67 -3.13
N ALA A 191 29.92 13.33 -4.35
CA ALA A 191 30.83 13.15 -5.47
C ALA A 191 31.20 14.51 -6.07
N ALA A 192 32.49 14.74 -6.32
CA ALA A 192 32.93 15.91 -7.08
C ALA A 192 32.31 15.86 -8.50
N PRO A 193 31.72 16.95 -8.99
CA PRO A 193 31.16 16.97 -10.34
C PRO A 193 32.27 16.70 -11.37
N VAL A 194 32.03 15.78 -12.30
CA VAL A 194 32.99 15.42 -13.37
C VAL A 194 33.38 16.63 -14.22
N ARG A 195 32.46 17.59 -14.40
CA ARG A 195 32.70 18.84 -15.12
C ARG A 195 31.77 19.94 -14.61
N ARG A 196 32.32 21.12 -14.36
CA ARG A 196 31.55 22.34 -14.05
C ARG A 196 31.71 23.32 -15.20
N MET A 197 30.60 23.73 -15.82
CA MET A 197 30.60 24.77 -16.85
C MET A 197 29.75 25.95 -16.38
N ARG A 198 30.29 27.17 -16.46
CA ARG A 198 29.52 28.40 -16.29
C ARG A 198 29.25 28.96 -17.69
N ARG A 199 27.97 29.16 -18.02
CA ARG A 199 27.57 29.92 -19.21
C ARG A 199 26.87 31.19 -18.74
N LYS A 200 27.19 32.33 -19.35
CA LYS A 200 26.37 33.55 -19.17
C LYS A 200 25.00 33.25 -19.76
N LEU A 201 23.93 33.45 -18.99
CA LEU A 201 22.59 33.44 -19.56
C LEU A 201 22.52 34.57 -20.59
N ALA A 202 22.24 34.23 -21.85
CA ALA A 202 21.91 35.24 -22.83
C ALA A 202 20.56 35.86 -22.42
N THR A 203 20.52 37.17 -22.27
CA THR A 203 19.27 37.92 -22.17
C THR A 203 18.51 37.72 -23.47
N LEU A 204 17.34 37.07 -23.40
CA LEU A 204 16.40 37.02 -24.52
C LEU A 204 15.99 38.46 -24.82
N GLY A 205 16.53 39.03 -25.90
CA GLY A 205 16.10 40.32 -26.41
C GLY A 205 14.66 40.20 -26.89
N ALA A 206 13.76 40.97 -26.27
CA ALA A 206 12.43 41.22 -26.81
C ALA A 206 12.60 42.06 -28.09
N GLY A 207 12.19 41.49 -29.21
CA GLY A 207 11.93 42.20 -30.47
C GLY A 207 10.45 42.14 -30.77
#